data_AF-A0A5B8VM30-F1
#
_entry.id   AF-A0A5B8VM30-F1
#
_cell.length_a   1.000
_cell.length_b   1.000
_cell.length_c   1.000
_cell.angle_alpha   90.00
_cell.angle_beta   90.00
_cell.angle_gamma   90.00
#
_symmetry.space_group_name_H-M   'P 1'
#
loop_
_entity.id
_entity.type
_entity.pdbx_description
1 polymer ?
#
loop_
_entity_poly.entity_id
_entity_poly.type
_entity_poly.pdbx_seq_one_letter_code
_entity_poly.pdbx_strand_id
1 'polypeptide(L)'
;MSNHTGSYMLNEVIKSLKEIGIFNKLTRTDSRALLKAVFGVGYQYDCNPGEILEDIAEEFDVCYSCLTFDVPLRDGICQKCGRWESA
;
A
#
# COMPACT_ATOMS: atom_id res chain seq x y z
N MET A 1 -14.70 8.47 11.35
CA MET A 1 -14.97 7.01 11.32
C MET A 1 -14.41 6.57 10.00
N SER A 2 -13.38 5.72 9.97
CA SER A 2 -12.71 5.41 8.71
C SER A 2 -13.62 4.60 7.79
N ASN A 3 -13.47 4.81 6.48
CA ASN A 3 -14.17 4.10 5.44
C ASN A 3 -13.51 2.73 5.19
N HIS A 4 -13.82 1.78 6.07
CA HIS A 4 -13.25 0.44 6.02
C HIS A 4 -13.66 -0.31 4.74
N THR A 5 -14.94 -0.25 4.38
CA THR A 5 -15.45 -0.89 3.16
C THR A 5 -14.72 -0.40 1.91
N GLY A 6 -14.55 0.91 1.77
CA GLY A 6 -13.80 1.49 0.65
C GLY A 6 -12.33 1.07 0.65
N SER A 7 -11.73 0.91 1.83
CA SER A 7 -10.34 0.45 1.97
C SER A 7 -10.18 -0.97 1.44
N TYR A 8 -11.04 -1.89 1.87
CA TYR A 8 -11.04 -3.28 1.39
C TYR A 8 -11.38 -3.39 -0.10
N MET A 9 -12.31 -2.58 -0.61
CA MET A 9 -12.59 -2.53 -2.05
C MET A 9 -11.34 -2.15 -2.86
N LEU A 10 -10.57 -1.16 -2.42
CA LEU A 10 -9.33 -0.77 -3.09
C LEU A 10 -8.25 -1.85 -2.97
N ASN A 11 -8.17 -2.55 -1.84
CA ASN A 11 -7.28 -3.71 -1.67
C ASN A 11 -7.60 -4.81 -2.69
N GLU A 12 -8.86 -5.19 -2.84
CA GLU A 12 -9.32 -6.20 -3.80
C GLU A 12 -9.04 -5.80 -5.26
N VAL A 13 -9.16 -4.51 -5.59
CA VAL A 13 -8.76 -4.00 -6.92
C VAL A 13 -7.26 -4.17 -7.14
N ILE A 14 -6.42 -3.83 -6.16
CA ILE A 14 -4.96 -4.02 -6.30
C ILE A 14 -4.62 -5.51 -6.45
N LYS A 15 -5.23 -6.38 -5.65
CA LYS A 15 -5.07 -7.85 -5.74
C LYS A 15 -5.48 -8.36 -7.13
N SER A 16 -6.62 -7.90 -7.66
CA SER A 16 -7.08 -8.25 -9.01
C SER A 16 -6.10 -7.81 -10.11
N LEU A 17 -5.54 -6.61 -10.01
CA LEU A 17 -4.53 -6.11 -10.95
C LEU A 17 -3.24 -6.93 -10.91
N LYS A 18 -2.85 -7.40 -9.71
CA LYS A 18 -1.72 -8.31 -9.53
C LYS A 18 -1.99 -9.68 -10.14
N GLU A 19 -3.15 -10.27 -9.88
CA GLU A 19 -3.53 -11.58 -10.40
C GLU A 19 -3.51 -11.65 -11.93
N ILE A 20 -3.98 -10.60 -12.60
CA ILE A 20 -3.94 -10.52 -14.08
C ILE A 20 -2.56 -10.08 -14.62
N GLY A 21 -1.58 -9.89 -13.74
CA GLY A 21 -0.19 -9.60 -14.08
C GLY A 21 0.08 -8.18 -14.56
N ILE A 22 -0.72 -7.17 -14.17
CA ILE A 22 -0.46 -5.77 -14.54
C ILE A 22 0.89 -5.30 -13.99
N PHE A 23 1.19 -5.60 -12.72
CA PHE A 23 2.44 -5.16 -12.10
C PHE A 23 3.70 -5.77 -12.74
N ASN A 24 3.57 -6.92 -13.43
CA ASN A 24 4.67 -7.53 -14.20
C ASN A 24 4.98 -6.80 -15.50
N LYS A 25 4.06 -5.95 -15.98
CA LYS A 25 4.18 -5.17 -17.21
C LYS A 25 4.59 -3.72 -16.95
N LEU A 26 4.50 -3.27 -15.70
CA LEU A 26 4.84 -1.92 -15.29
C LEU A 26 6.29 -1.85 -14.84
N THR A 27 6.92 -0.68 -15.06
CA THR A 27 8.20 -0.41 -14.42
C THR A 27 7.99 -0.25 -12.91
N ARG A 28 9.05 -0.42 -12.12
CA ARG A 28 9.00 -0.17 -10.66
C ARG A 28 8.46 1.23 -10.35
N THR A 29 8.81 2.23 -11.16
CA THR A 29 8.31 3.61 -11.01
C THR A 29 6.81 3.71 -11.28
N ASP A 30 6.31 3.06 -12.34
CA ASP A 30 4.89 3.12 -12.71
C ASP A 30 4.00 2.37 -11.71
N SER A 31 4.46 1.21 -11.22
CA SER A 31 3.78 0.45 -10.16
C SER A 31 3.59 1.31 -8.90
N ARG A 32 4.62 2.08 -8.52
CA ARG A 32 4.54 3.02 -7.39
C ARG A 32 3.60 4.18 -7.65
N ALA A 33 3.64 4.73 -8.85
CA ALA A 33 2.75 5.82 -9.24
C ALA A 33 1.29 5.38 -9.18
N LEU A 34 1.00 4.16 -9.65
CA LEU A 34 -0.32 3.54 -9.55
C LEU A 34 -0.77 3.37 -8.10
N LEU A 35 0.06 2.76 -7.24
CA LEU A 35 -0.27 2.58 -5.82
C LEU A 35 -0.50 3.93 -5.12
N LYS A 36 0.38 4.91 -5.35
CA LYS A 36 0.20 6.29 -4.82
C LYS A 36 -1.10 6.92 -5.30
N ALA A 37 -1.49 6.72 -6.55
CA ALA A 37 -2.76 7.22 -7.08
C ALA A 37 -3.95 6.56 -6.37
N VAL A 38 -3.92 5.24 -6.16
CA VAL A 38 -4.96 4.52 -5.40
C VAL A 38 -5.07 5.05 -3.97
N PHE A 39 -3.95 5.25 -3.27
CA PHE A 39 -3.97 5.86 -1.93
C PHE A 39 -4.48 7.29 -1.95
N GLY A 40 -4.10 8.08 -2.95
CA GLY A 40 -4.59 9.43 -3.15
C GLY A 40 -6.11 9.47 -3.25
N VAL A 41 -6.71 8.53 -4.00
CA VAL A 41 -8.17 8.36 -4.08
C VAL A 41 -8.73 7.97 -2.71
N GLY A 42 -8.22 6.89 -2.10
CA GLY A 42 -8.72 6.40 -0.81
C GLY A 42 -8.70 7.48 0.29
N TYR A 43 -7.64 8.29 0.34
CA TYR A 43 -7.51 9.39 1.30
C TYR A 43 -8.63 10.45 1.17
N GLN A 44 -9.12 10.73 -0.05
CA GLN A 44 -10.24 11.66 -0.24
C GLN A 44 -11.56 11.13 0.33
N TYR A 45 -11.66 9.82 0.56
CA TYR A 45 -12.86 9.14 1.02
C TYR A 45 -12.71 8.52 2.41
N ASP A 46 -11.78 9.04 3.23
CA ASP A 46 -11.49 8.59 4.60
C ASP A 46 -11.12 7.10 4.71
N CYS A 47 -10.57 6.51 3.63
CA CYS A 47 -10.08 5.14 3.66
C CYS A 47 -8.79 5.01 4.47
N ASN A 48 -8.59 3.85 5.08
CA ASN A 48 -7.42 3.49 5.86
C ASN A 48 -6.32 2.88 4.95
N PRO A 49 -5.15 3.52 4.82
CA PRO A 49 -4.06 3.00 4.01
C PRO A 49 -3.55 1.61 4.44
N GLY A 50 -3.61 1.29 5.74
CA GLY A 50 -3.25 -0.03 6.26
C GLY A 50 -4.16 -1.13 5.71
N GLU A 51 -5.46 -0.87 5.64
CA GLU A 51 -6.43 -1.82 5.06
C GLU A 51 -6.32 -1.89 3.53
N ILE A 52 -6.06 -0.78 2.86
CA ILE A 52 -5.77 -0.79 1.42
C ILE A 52 -4.52 -1.65 1.14
N LEU A 53 -3.53 -1.62 2.03
CA LEU A 53 -2.23 -2.30 1.90
C LEU A 53 -2.13 -3.66 2.58
N GLU A 54 -3.20 -4.16 3.17
CA GLU A 54 -3.20 -5.46 3.84
C GLU A 54 -2.75 -6.56 2.85
N ASP A 55 -1.81 -7.40 3.29
CA ASP A 55 -1.14 -8.45 2.53
C ASP A 55 -0.33 -8.01 1.29
N ILE A 56 -0.25 -6.71 0.99
CA ILE A 56 0.47 -6.19 -0.18
C ILE A 56 1.61 -5.22 0.18
N ALA A 57 1.60 -4.64 1.38
CA ALA A 57 2.61 -3.67 1.83
C ALA A 57 4.05 -4.18 1.65
N GLU A 58 4.30 -5.41 2.10
CA GLU A 58 5.63 -6.03 2.08
C GLU A 58 6.09 -6.37 0.67
N GLU A 59 5.18 -6.80 -0.21
CA GLU A 59 5.52 -7.15 -1.59
C GLU A 59 5.96 -5.94 -2.41
N PHE A 60 5.41 -4.76 -2.11
CA PHE A 60 5.76 -3.52 -2.78
C PHE A 60 6.77 -2.67 -2.00
N ASP A 61 7.36 -3.20 -0.92
CA ASP A 61 8.27 -2.49 0.00
C ASP A 61 7.72 -1.12 0.44
N VAL A 62 6.41 -1.00 0.67
CA VAL A 62 5.72 0.26 0.96
C VAL A 62 5.18 0.32 2.38
N CYS A 63 5.58 1.36 3.13
CA CYS A 63 5.02 1.63 4.44
C CYS A 63 3.58 2.12 4.32
N TYR A 64 2.61 1.46 4.97
CA TYR A 64 1.22 1.92 4.91
C TYR A 64 0.98 3.26 5.60
N SER A 65 1.84 3.65 6.56
CA SER A 65 1.65 4.89 7.31
C SER A 65 2.16 6.13 6.56
N CYS A 66 3.36 6.07 5.99
CA CYS A 66 3.99 7.22 5.33
C CYS A 66 4.15 7.07 3.81
N LEU A 67 3.68 5.97 3.22
CA LEU A 67 3.72 5.67 1.78
C LEU A 67 5.12 5.80 1.16
N THR A 68 6.14 5.60 2.00
CA THR A 68 7.53 5.55 1.57
C THR A 68 7.86 4.14 1.10
N PHE A 69 8.49 4.06 -0.07
CA PHE A 69 8.90 2.81 -0.71
C PHE A 69 10.36 2.47 -0.38
N ASP A 70 10.74 1.21 -0.54
CA ASP A 70 12.11 0.69 -0.39
C ASP A 70 12.69 0.88 1.00
N VAL A 71 11.84 0.76 2.01
CA VAL A 71 12.22 0.87 3.41
C VAL A 71 11.99 -0.47 4.09
N PRO A 72 12.85 -0.87 5.05
CA PRO A 72 12.58 -2.03 5.86
C PRO A 72 11.21 -1.92 6.54
N LEU A 73 10.41 -2.97 6.39
CA LEU A 73 9.08 -3.07 6.97
C LEU A 73 9.04 -4.16 8.04
N ARG A 74 8.20 -3.92 9.05
CA ARG A 74 7.76 -4.92 10.01
C ARG A 74 6.26 -4.77 10.10
N ASP A 75 5.52 -5.84 9.83
CA ASP A 75 4.05 -5.81 9.82
C ASP A 75 3.51 -4.68 8.91
N GLY A 76 4.14 -4.45 7.75
CA GLY A 76 3.76 -3.40 6.79
C GLY A 76 4.10 -1.94 7.16
N ILE A 77 4.74 -1.68 8.30
CA ILE A 77 5.13 -0.33 8.74
C ILE A 77 6.65 -0.14 8.77
N CYS A 78 7.14 1.02 8.29
CA CYS A 78 8.57 1.31 8.34
C CYS A 78 9.06 1.65 9.74
N GLN A 79 10.37 1.53 9.95
CA GLN A 79 11.04 1.83 11.22
C GLN A 79 10.65 3.20 11.82
N LYS A 80 10.63 4.25 10.99
CA LYS A 80 10.31 5.62 11.43
C LYS A 80 8.88 5.72 11.96
N CYS A 81 7.92 5.08 11.29
CA CYS A 81 6.51 5.13 11.68
C CYS A 81 6.20 4.17 12.82
N GLY A 82 6.77 2.96 12.80
CA GLY A 82 6.58 1.93 13.81
C GLY A 82 7.43 2.10 15.08
N ARG A 83 8.41 3.02 15.06
CA ARG A 83 9.33 3.32 16.18
C ARG A 83 10.00 2.07 16.78
N TRP A 84 10.44 1.16 15.91
CA TRP A 84 11.21 -0.01 16.30
C TRP A 84 12.69 0.15 15.94
N GLU A 85 13.56 -0.66 16.54
CA GLU A 85 14.99 -0.68 16.24
C GLU A 85 15.28 -1.80 15.24
N SER A 86 16.11 -1.52 14.24
CA SER A 86 16.64 -2.53 13.32
C SER A 86 17.59 -3.43 14.10
N ALA A 87 17.34 -4.74 14.07
CA ALA A 87 18.23 -5.76 14.63
C ALA A 87 19.53 -5.88 13.82
#